data_AF-W0Q7B6-F1
#
_entry.id   AF-W0Q7B6-F1
#
_cell.length_a   1.000
_cell.length_b   1.000
_cell.length_c   1.000
_cell.angle_alpha   90.00
_cell.angle_beta   90.00
_cell.angle_gamma   90.00
#
_symmetry.space_group_name_H-M   'P 1'
#
loop_
_entity.id
_entity.type
_entity.pdbx_description
1 polymer ?
#
loop_
_entity_poly.entity_id
_entity_poly.type
_entity_poly.pdbx_seq_one_letter_code
_entity_poly.pdbx_strand_id
1 'polypeptide(L)'
;MKSQQDRLELAVIISILLHILLIGLLLLGSLFTKTELAAAGGSGGDSDSFEAVMVDTGQVAAEYGQLMAEKKGSKPAKPTVEPREEPEETVEEAEEKPTPEEIEQQKKAELAAIQEKQRQQKLQEQQKLQEQQKQEQAKQEEIKKQQAAEEATRKKAAEAAKLKADAEAKRLEAAAKQAEEERKAKEAQEKKLEQQKKAEAEKKLQEQKELKEKQAKEKAEKEAKEKAEKEAKEKAEKEAKAKAEKEAKEKAEKEAKAKAEKEAKEKAEKEAKAKAAAEAKAAQAKNNKALDDFLDGGDIGGGSSKGGNKNSSGSQGSGGTSGLGQGANVDGNAYGQRIKKLIQSKYRVDPSFAGKQCDVKIFLSRDGTITNYQVVSGDKAVCDAAVSAIVATRKVPPAPSDAVYNMFKSPTLDFSLKVK
;
A
#
# COMPACT_ATOMS: atom_id res chain seq x y z
N MET A 1 48.57 31.35 8.29
CA MET A 1 47.53 30.31 8.43
C MET A 1 46.35 30.51 7.49
N LYS A 2 45.90 31.75 7.19
CA LYS A 2 44.79 32.01 6.24
C LYS A 2 45.03 31.50 4.80
N SER A 3 46.24 31.67 4.25
CA SER A 3 46.55 31.24 2.87
C SER A 3 46.51 29.73 2.62
N GLN A 4 46.63 28.91 3.66
CA GLN A 4 46.52 27.45 3.55
C GLN A 4 45.05 27.00 3.60
N GLN A 5 44.21 27.69 4.36
CA GLN A 5 42.77 27.44 4.40
C GLN A 5 42.10 27.82 3.07
N ASP A 6 42.48 28.94 2.46
CA ASP A 6 41.94 29.34 1.15
C ASP A 6 42.27 28.33 0.04
N ARG A 7 43.45 27.71 0.10
CA ARG A 7 43.84 26.65 -0.85
C ARG A 7 43.11 25.34 -0.61
N LEU A 8 42.82 25.00 0.65
CA LEU A 8 42.01 23.83 0.99
C LEU A 8 40.55 24.03 0.57
N GLU A 9 39.97 25.20 0.81
CA GLU A 9 38.60 25.52 0.40
C GLU A 9 38.49 25.54 -1.13
N LEU A 10 39.45 26.14 -1.83
CA LEU A 10 39.49 26.10 -3.30
C LEU A 10 39.63 24.66 -3.83
N ALA A 11 40.48 23.84 -3.20
CA ALA A 11 40.64 22.43 -3.59
C ALA A 11 39.38 21.60 -3.34
N VAL A 12 38.67 21.85 -2.24
CA VAL A 12 37.40 21.18 -1.91
C VAL A 12 36.30 21.61 -2.88
N ILE A 13 36.21 22.90 -3.22
CA ILE A 13 35.23 23.41 -4.19
C ILE A 13 35.48 22.84 -5.59
N ILE A 14 36.73 22.79 -6.04
CA ILE A 14 37.11 22.19 -7.34
C ILE A 14 36.80 20.68 -7.33
N SER A 15 37.08 19.98 -6.24
CA SER A 15 36.74 18.57 -6.09
C SER A 15 35.22 18.36 -6.21
N ILE A 16 34.41 19.13 -5.50
CA ILE A 16 32.95 19.01 -5.55
C ILE A 16 32.42 19.30 -6.96
N LEU A 17 32.93 20.34 -7.63
CA LEU A 17 32.54 20.67 -9.01
C LEU A 17 32.89 19.55 -10.00
N LEU A 18 34.06 18.92 -9.84
CA LEU A 18 34.49 17.82 -10.69
C LEU A 18 33.62 16.57 -10.48
N HIS A 19 33.20 16.29 -9.25
CA HIS A 19 32.29 15.18 -8.96
C HIS A 19 30.88 15.44 -9.53
N ILE A 20 30.37 16.67 -9.43
CA ILE A 20 29.09 17.04 -10.04
C ILE A 20 29.14 16.90 -11.56
N LEU A 21 30.26 17.27 -12.19
CA LEU A 21 30.49 17.11 -13.62
C LEU A 21 30.55 15.62 -14.01
N LEU A 22 31.26 14.79 -13.24
CA LEU A 22 31.31 13.33 -13.47
C LEU A 22 29.94 12.67 -13.32
N ILE A 23 29.18 13.04 -12.29
CA ILE A 23 27.81 12.54 -12.09
C ILE A 23 26.90 13.02 -13.22
N GLY A 24 27.04 14.27 -13.67
CA GLY A 24 26.34 14.82 -14.82
C GLY A 24 26.63 14.07 -16.11
N LEU A 25 27.90 13.76 -16.38
CA LEU A 25 28.31 12.95 -17.53
C LEU A 25 27.84 11.49 -17.43
N LEU A 26 27.79 10.92 -16.23
CA LEU A 26 27.24 9.57 -16.00
C LEU A 26 25.72 9.53 -16.24
N LEU A 27 24.99 10.57 -15.84
CA LEU A 27 23.55 10.67 -16.07
C LEU A 27 23.24 10.97 -17.55
N LEU A 28 24.02 11.83 -18.21
CA LEU A 28 23.92 12.05 -19.66
C LEU A 28 24.31 10.80 -20.44
N GLY A 29 25.38 10.11 -20.01
CA GLY A 29 25.79 8.82 -20.55
C GLY A 29 24.70 7.78 -20.42
N SER A 30 24.07 7.65 -19.24
CA SER A 30 22.96 6.72 -19.00
C SER A 30 21.69 7.03 -19.81
N LEU A 31 21.52 8.27 -20.28
CA LEU A 31 20.40 8.67 -21.15
C LEU A 31 20.71 8.44 -22.65
N PHE A 32 21.98 8.54 -23.06
CA PHE A 32 22.42 8.32 -24.44
C PHE A 32 22.85 6.88 -24.74
N THR A 33 23.29 6.10 -23.75
CA THR A 33 23.45 4.65 -23.88
C THR A 33 22.13 3.96 -23.54
N LYS A 34 21.13 4.10 -24.42
CA LYS A 34 20.25 2.95 -24.69
C LYS A 34 21.14 1.89 -25.32
N THR A 35 21.69 0.99 -24.50
CA THR A 35 22.14 -0.31 -24.99
C THR A 35 20.95 -0.97 -25.68
N GLU A 36 20.89 -0.89 -27.01
CA GLU A 36 20.48 -2.04 -27.83
C GLU A 36 21.46 -3.17 -27.52
N LEU A 37 21.22 -3.84 -26.40
CA LEU A 37 21.62 -5.22 -26.31
C LEU A 37 20.55 -5.97 -27.09
N ALA A 38 20.92 -6.46 -28.28
CA ALA A 38 20.12 -7.38 -29.06
C ALA A 38 19.82 -8.63 -28.20
N ALA A 39 18.74 -8.57 -27.44
CA ALA A 39 18.13 -9.72 -26.81
C ALA A 39 17.18 -10.33 -27.84
N ALA A 40 17.59 -11.48 -28.35
CA ALA A 40 16.72 -12.42 -29.03
C ALA A 40 15.38 -12.56 -28.30
N GLY A 41 14.28 -12.49 -29.05
CA GLY A 41 12.98 -12.98 -28.59
C GLY A 41 11.83 -12.00 -28.69
N GLY A 42 11.25 -11.92 -29.89
CA GLY A 42 9.83 -12.23 -30.09
C GLY A 42 8.76 -11.22 -29.64
N SER A 43 7.97 -10.83 -30.65
CA SER A 43 6.52 -10.62 -30.60
C SER A 43 5.99 -9.19 -30.41
N GLY A 44 5.79 -8.53 -31.56
CA GLY A 44 4.43 -8.19 -32.00
C GLY A 44 4.02 -6.72 -31.92
N GLY A 45 3.74 -6.12 -33.08
CA GLY A 45 2.80 -5.00 -33.21
C GLY A 45 3.33 -3.76 -33.94
N ASP A 46 3.33 -3.84 -35.27
CA ASP A 46 3.02 -2.79 -36.25
C ASP A 46 3.59 -1.37 -36.07
N SER A 47 4.60 -1.01 -36.87
CA SER A 47 4.46 -0.08 -38.01
C SER A 47 5.84 0.32 -38.57
N ASP A 48 5.86 0.51 -39.89
CA ASP A 48 6.95 0.98 -40.74
C ASP A 48 8.02 -0.04 -41.15
N SER A 49 7.70 -0.68 -42.28
CA SER A 49 8.59 -1.42 -43.17
C SER A 49 9.86 -0.62 -43.52
N PHE A 50 10.99 -1.07 -43.00
CA PHE A 50 12.31 -0.77 -43.56
C PHE A 50 12.73 -1.90 -44.49
N GLU A 51 12.91 -1.56 -45.76
CA GLU A 51 13.51 -2.40 -46.79
C GLU A 51 15.00 -2.63 -46.46
N ALA A 52 15.31 -3.78 -45.87
CA ALA A 52 16.68 -4.22 -45.67
C ALA A 52 17.19 -4.85 -46.98
N VAL A 53 17.93 -4.08 -47.78
CA VAL A 53 18.75 -4.63 -48.87
C VAL A 53 19.90 -5.41 -48.23
N MET A 54 19.77 -6.74 -48.18
CA MET A 54 20.92 -7.61 -47.95
C MET A 54 21.82 -7.54 -49.18
N VAL A 55 23.01 -6.96 -49.02
CA VAL A 55 24.07 -7.07 -50.03
C VAL A 55 24.62 -8.48 -49.94
N ASP A 56 24.27 -9.31 -50.92
CA ASP A 56 24.74 -10.69 -51.04
C ASP A 56 26.25 -10.69 -51.33
N THR A 57 27.05 -10.93 -50.30
CA THR A 57 28.52 -10.97 -50.37
C THR A 57 29.06 -12.13 -51.23
N GLY A 58 28.18 -12.99 -51.78
CA GLY A 58 28.56 -14.06 -52.71
C GLY A 58 28.89 -13.58 -54.13
N GLN A 59 28.26 -12.51 -54.63
CA GLN A 59 28.47 -12.07 -56.02
C GLN A 59 29.72 -11.20 -56.22
N VAL A 60 30.08 -10.38 -55.23
CA VAL A 60 31.29 -9.53 -55.29
C VAL A 60 32.57 -10.38 -55.24
N ALA A 61 32.53 -11.52 -54.55
CA ALA A 61 33.65 -12.48 -54.53
C ALA A 61 33.82 -13.21 -55.88
N ALA A 62 32.74 -13.40 -56.65
CA ALA A 62 32.78 -14.02 -57.97
C ALA A 62 33.33 -13.06 -59.05
N GLU A 63 32.95 -11.78 -59.02
CA GLU A 63 33.51 -10.77 -59.94
C GLU A 63 35.00 -10.51 -59.69
N TYR A 64 35.45 -10.49 -58.42
CA TYR A 64 36.86 -10.30 -58.10
C TYR A 64 37.73 -11.50 -58.56
N GLY A 65 37.15 -12.70 -58.58
CA GLY A 65 37.79 -13.90 -59.14
C GLY A 65 37.95 -13.86 -60.66
N GLN A 66 36.97 -13.31 -61.39
CA GLN A 66 37.05 -13.14 -62.85
C GLN A 66 38.08 -12.08 -63.25
N LEU A 67 38.14 -10.94 -62.55
CA LEU A 67 39.13 -9.88 -62.79
C LEU A 67 40.58 -10.36 -62.56
N MET A 68 40.81 -11.28 -61.64
CA MET A 68 42.12 -11.89 -61.40
C MET A 68 42.47 -12.99 -62.43
N ALA A 69 41.47 -13.64 -63.03
CA ALA A 69 41.65 -14.61 -64.10
C ALA A 69 41.97 -13.94 -65.45
N GLU A 70 41.31 -12.81 -65.76
CA GLU A 70 41.64 -11.98 -66.95
C GLU A 70 43.07 -11.45 -66.90
N LYS A 71 43.58 -11.10 -65.72
CA LYS A 71 44.96 -10.62 -65.54
C LYS A 71 46.03 -11.71 -65.67
N LYS A 72 45.64 -12.99 -65.69
CA LYS A 72 46.54 -14.16 -65.83
C LYS A 72 46.45 -14.88 -67.19
N GLY A 73 45.49 -14.51 -68.06
CA GLY A 73 45.22 -15.20 -69.32
C GLY A 73 46.07 -14.79 -70.53
N SER A 74 46.88 -13.73 -70.46
CA SER A 74 47.62 -13.23 -71.62
C SER A 74 49.02 -13.86 -71.74
N LYS A 75 49.09 -15.12 -72.17
CA LYS A 75 50.29 -15.70 -72.81
C LYS A 75 49.87 -16.51 -74.05
N PRO A 76 50.43 -16.25 -75.25
CA PRO A 76 49.99 -16.89 -76.48
C PRO A 76 50.50 -18.34 -76.58
N ALA A 77 49.61 -19.26 -76.93
CA ALA A 77 49.94 -20.65 -77.27
C ALA A 77 50.22 -20.79 -78.78
N LYS A 78 51.18 -21.66 -79.09
CA LYS A 78 51.61 -22.09 -80.44
C LYS A 78 50.46 -22.58 -81.33
N PRO A 79 50.52 -22.38 -82.67
CA PRO A 79 49.60 -23.01 -83.61
C PRO A 79 50.14 -24.33 -84.16
N THR A 80 49.26 -25.32 -84.33
CA THR A 80 49.48 -26.60 -85.02
C THR A 80 48.78 -26.58 -86.39
N VAL A 81 49.59 -26.50 -87.45
CA VAL A 81 49.60 -27.20 -88.76
C VAL A 81 48.28 -27.72 -89.39
N GLU A 82 47.86 -27.01 -90.46
CA GLU A 82 47.40 -27.42 -91.83
C GLU A 82 46.21 -28.38 -92.10
N PRO A 83 45.64 -28.41 -93.34
CA PRO A 83 45.74 -27.47 -94.48
C PRO A 83 44.37 -27.06 -95.09
N ARG A 84 44.29 -25.88 -95.72
CA ARG A 84 43.24 -25.60 -96.72
C ARG A 84 43.77 -24.67 -97.82
N GLU A 85 43.51 -25.11 -99.05
CA GLU A 85 43.99 -24.62 -100.34
C GLU A 85 43.70 -23.14 -100.62
N GLU A 86 44.68 -22.51 -101.28
CA GLU A 86 44.71 -21.21 -101.99
C GLU A 86 43.74 -21.18 -103.21
N PRO A 87 43.41 -20.01 -103.83
CA PRO A 87 44.32 -18.87 -104.07
C PRO A 87 43.81 -17.44 -103.88
N GLU A 88 44.82 -16.59 -103.57
CA GLU A 88 45.06 -15.17 -103.91
C GLU A 88 43.89 -14.22 -104.22
N GLU A 89 43.80 -13.13 -103.44
CA GLU A 89 43.85 -11.79 -104.02
C GLU A 89 44.45 -10.79 -103.01
N THR A 90 45.43 -10.04 -103.50
CA THR A 90 46.27 -9.05 -102.82
C THR A 90 45.51 -7.80 -102.38
N VAL A 91 45.69 -7.36 -101.12
CA VAL A 91 45.66 -5.93 -100.75
C VAL A 91 46.70 -5.68 -99.64
N GLU A 92 47.80 -5.01 -99.99
CA GLU A 92 48.68 -4.37 -99.01
C GLU A 92 47.94 -3.13 -98.46
N GLU A 93 47.58 -3.13 -97.18
CA GLU A 93 47.22 -1.91 -96.45
C GLU A 93 48.30 -1.65 -95.39
N ALA A 94 49.12 -0.64 -95.65
CA ALA A 94 50.18 -0.20 -94.76
C ALA A 94 49.57 0.44 -93.51
N GLU A 95 49.75 -0.17 -92.34
CA GLU A 95 49.53 0.49 -91.05
C GLU A 95 50.51 1.66 -90.91
N GLU A 96 49.99 2.88 -91.13
CA GLU A 96 50.70 4.13 -90.93
C GLU A 96 50.93 4.33 -89.42
N LYS A 97 52.19 4.17 -88.97
CA LYS A 97 52.56 4.42 -87.57
C LYS A 97 52.49 5.94 -87.31
N PRO A 98 51.83 6.39 -86.22
CA PRO A 98 51.68 7.81 -85.93
C PRO A 98 53.05 8.49 -85.79
N THR A 99 53.18 9.66 -86.39
CA THR A 99 54.42 10.43 -86.37
C THR A 99 54.73 10.91 -84.95
N PRO A 100 56.02 11.12 -84.59
CA PRO A 100 56.40 11.61 -83.26
C PRO A 100 55.71 12.92 -82.83
N GLU A 101 55.34 13.77 -83.80
CA GLU A 101 54.64 15.04 -83.55
C GLU A 101 53.16 14.83 -83.16
N GLU A 102 52.47 13.87 -83.76
CA GLU A 102 51.08 13.52 -83.43
C GLU A 102 50.96 12.94 -82.01
N ILE A 103 51.96 12.16 -81.58
CA ILE A 103 52.04 11.62 -80.21
C ILE A 103 52.22 12.75 -79.18
N GLU A 104 53.03 13.77 -79.49
CA GLU A 104 53.21 14.93 -78.60
C GLU A 104 51.92 15.78 -78.50
N GLN A 105 51.21 15.97 -79.62
CA GLN A 105 49.92 16.66 -79.63
C GLN A 105 48.84 15.90 -78.85
N GLN A 106 48.78 14.58 -78.99
CA GLN A 106 47.87 13.73 -78.20
C GLN A 106 48.17 13.82 -76.70
N LYS A 107 49.45 13.78 -76.30
CA LYS A 107 49.84 13.95 -74.88
C LYS A 107 49.48 15.33 -74.33
N LYS A 108 49.62 16.41 -75.12
CA LYS A 108 49.20 17.75 -74.71
C LYS A 108 47.67 17.87 -74.58
N ALA A 109 46.92 17.26 -75.50
CA ALA A 109 45.46 17.22 -75.45
C ALA A 109 44.96 16.39 -74.24
N GLU A 110 45.59 15.25 -73.96
CA GLU A 110 45.28 14.42 -72.80
C GLU A 110 45.56 15.16 -71.47
N LEU A 111 46.70 15.87 -71.38
CA LEU A 111 47.04 16.66 -70.19
C LEU A 111 46.03 17.81 -69.97
N ALA A 112 45.61 18.48 -71.05
CA ALA A 112 44.59 19.53 -71.00
C ALA A 112 43.22 18.97 -70.57
N ALA A 113 42.82 17.79 -71.08
CA ALA A 113 41.59 17.11 -70.68
C ALA A 113 41.62 16.68 -69.21
N ILE A 114 42.77 16.20 -68.71
CA ILE A 114 42.96 15.88 -67.29
C ILE A 114 42.84 17.15 -66.43
N GLN A 115 43.45 18.26 -66.84
CA GLN A 115 43.39 19.53 -66.13
C GLN A 115 41.97 20.11 -66.08
N GLU A 116 41.22 20.01 -67.18
CA GLU A 116 39.81 20.42 -67.23
C GLU A 116 38.94 19.54 -66.32
N LYS A 117 39.14 18.21 -66.35
CA LYS A 117 38.44 17.27 -65.45
C LYS A 117 38.72 17.56 -63.99
N GLN A 118 39.96 17.89 -63.62
CA GLN A 118 40.29 18.32 -62.25
C GLN A 118 39.59 19.64 -61.87
N ARG A 119 39.47 20.59 -62.80
CA ARG A 119 38.76 21.86 -62.55
C ARG A 119 37.27 21.64 -62.37
N GLN A 120 36.65 20.77 -63.17
CA GLN A 120 35.24 20.37 -63.01
C GLN A 120 35.00 19.64 -61.68
N GLN A 121 35.90 18.74 -61.28
CA GLN A 121 35.82 18.06 -59.98
C GLN A 121 35.87 19.05 -58.81
N LYS A 122 36.80 20.03 -58.83
CA LYS A 122 36.88 21.07 -57.79
C LYS A 122 35.62 21.94 -57.71
N LEU A 123 35.03 22.28 -58.86
CA LEU A 123 33.77 23.03 -58.91
C LEU A 123 32.61 22.23 -58.32
N GLN A 124 32.51 20.94 -58.65
CA GLN A 124 31.50 20.05 -58.06
C GLN A 124 31.68 19.87 -56.55
N GLU A 125 32.92 19.72 -56.08
CA GLU A 125 33.23 19.61 -54.65
C GLU A 125 32.88 20.90 -53.90
N GLN A 126 33.19 22.06 -54.47
CA GLN A 126 32.83 23.36 -53.89
C GLN A 126 31.30 23.55 -53.81
N GLN A 127 30.55 23.13 -54.84
CA GLN A 127 29.09 23.15 -54.83
C GLN A 127 28.51 22.22 -53.76
N LYS A 128 29.02 20.99 -53.64
CA LYS A 128 28.60 20.04 -52.60
C LYS A 128 28.88 20.57 -51.20
N LEU A 129 30.05 21.18 -50.98
CA LEU A 129 30.39 21.77 -49.68
C LEU A 129 29.45 22.93 -49.33
N GLN A 130 29.15 23.80 -50.30
CA GLN A 130 28.23 24.92 -50.11
C GLN A 130 26.80 24.43 -49.80
N GLU A 131 26.34 23.38 -50.48
CA GLU A 131 25.04 22.76 -50.20
C GLU A 131 25.01 22.11 -48.81
N GLN A 132 26.06 21.37 -48.44
CA GLN A 132 26.20 20.79 -47.09
C GLN A 132 26.17 21.86 -46.00
N GLN A 133 26.90 22.97 -46.16
CA GLN A 133 26.87 24.09 -45.21
C GLN A 133 25.48 24.70 -45.09
N LYS A 134 24.75 24.87 -46.21
CA LYS A 134 23.38 25.38 -46.19
C LYS A 134 22.42 24.41 -45.50
N GLN A 135 22.56 23.11 -45.74
CA GLN A 135 21.77 22.08 -45.04
C GLN A 135 22.07 22.04 -43.55
N GLU A 136 23.34 22.18 -43.14
CA GLU A 136 23.72 22.20 -41.73
C GLU A 136 23.18 23.46 -41.02
N GLN A 137 23.26 24.62 -41.67
CA GLN A 137 22.66 25.85 -41.15
C GLN A 137 21.14 25.72 -40.99
N ALA A 138 20.44 25.16 -41.99
CA ALA A 138 19.00 24.92 -41.90
C ALA A 138 18.64 23.96 -40.74
N LYS A 139 19.40 22.88 -40.57
CA LYS A 139 19.24 21.95 -39.43
C LYS A 139 19.48 22.63 -38.09
N GLN A 140 20.52 23.48 -37.99
CA GLN A 140 20.79 24.23 -36.76
C GLN A 140 19.69 25.24 -36.43
N GLU A 141 19.11 25.90 -37.44
CA GLU A 141 17.99 26.82 -37.26
C GLU A 141 16.73 26.08 -36.79
N GLU A 142 16.44 24.90 -37.36
CA GLU A 142 15.33 24.07 -36.95
C GLU A 142 15.49 23.58 -35.50
N ILE A 143 16.68 23.11 -35.11
CA ILE A 143 17.00 22.72 -33.74
C ILE A 143 16.80 23.90 -32.79
N LYS A 144 17.29 25.10 -33.13
CA LYS A 144 17.08 26.31 -32.32
C LYS A 144 15.60 26.65 -32.17
N LYS A 145 14.81 26.51 -33.23
CA LYS A 145 13.36 26.75 -33.20
C LYS A 145 12.63 25.72 -32.32
N GLN A 146 13.02 24.45 -32.38
CA GLN A 146 12.49 23.40 -31.51
C GLN A 146 12.85 23.66 -30.04
N GLN A 147 14.11 24.01 -29.75
CA GLN A 147 14.54 24.37 -28.39
C GLN A 147 13.80 25.58 -27.83
N ALA A 148 13.61 26.64 -28.64
CA ALA A 148 12.85 27.81 -28.22
C ALA A 148 11.36 27.49 -27.95
N ALA A 149 10.76 26.61 -28.76
CA ALA A 149 9.40 26.13 -28.55
C ALA A 149 9.27 25.30 -27.26
N GLU A 150 10.21 24.39 -27.01
CA GLU A 150 10.26 23.59 -25.78
C GLU A 150 10.50 24.46 -24.53
N GLU A 151 11.38 25.47 -24.61
CA GLU A 151 11.60 26.38 -23.51
C GLU A 151 10.33 27.21 -23.21
N ALA A 152 9.62 27.65 -24.25
CA ALA A 152 8.36 28.37 -24.09
C ALA A 152 7.27 27.48 -23.46
N THR A 153 7.15 26.21 -23.85
CA THR A 153 6.20 25.28 -23.22
C THR A 153 6.59 24.97 -21.78
N ARG A 154 7.89 24.79 -21.49
CA ARG A 154 8.41 24.59 -20.13
C ARG A 154 8.17 25.80 -19.23
N LYS A 155 8.35 27.03 -19.74
CA LYS A 155 8.02 28.27 -19.01
C LYS A 155 6.53 28.37 -18.69
N LYS A 156 5.65 28.10 -19.67
CA LYS A 156 4.19 28.06 -19.45
C LYS A 156 3.78 26.99 -18.43
N ALA A 157 4.38 25.80 -18.51
CA ALA A 157 4.12 24.72 -17.56
C ALA A 157 4.58 25.08 -16.13
N ALA A 158 5.74 25.73 -15.99
CA ALA A 158 6.25 26.18 -14.70
C ALA A 158 5.39 27.29 -14.09
N GLU A 159 4.89 28.23 -14.89
CA GLU A 159 3.97 29.28 -14.43
C GLU A 159 2.63 28.68 -14.00
N ALA A 160 2.07 27.77 -14.79
CA ALA A 160 0.84 27.06 -14.43
C ALA A 160 1.00 26.22 -13.14
N ALA A 161 2.16 25.59 -12.94
CA ALA A 161 2.47 24.86 -11.71
C ALA A 161 2.56 25.80 -10.49
N LYS A 162 3.18 26.98 -10.64
CA LYS A 162 3.23 27.99 -9.58
C LYS A 162 1.84 28.52 -9.21
N LEU A 163 0.99 28.80 -10.20
CA LEU A 163 -0.39 29.26 -9.95
C LEU A 163 -1.21 28.19 -9.22
N LYS A 164 -1.04 26.91 -9.59
CA LYS A 164 -1.68 25.78 -8.88
C LYS A 164 -1.19 25.66 -7.44
N ALA A 165 0.12 25.78 -7.21
CA ALA A 165 0.70 25.73 -5.88
C ALA A 165 0.23 26.89 -4.97
N ASP A 166 0.17 28.12 -5.51
CA ASP A 166 -0.35 29.29 -4.76
C ASP A 166 -1.84 29.12 -4.41
N ALA A 167 -2.64 28.62 -5.35
CA ALA A 167 -4.06 28.36 -5.11
C ALA A 167 -4.28 27.26 -4.06
N GLU A 168 -3.48 26.20 -4.08
CA GLU A 168 -3.54 25.13 -3.09
C GLU A 168 -3.10 25.61 -1.70
N ALA A 169 -2.01 26.39 -1.63
CA ALA A 169 -1.54 27.00 -0.38
C ALA A 169 -2.62 27.91 0.24
N LYS A 170 -3.29 28.75 -0.55
CA LYS A 170 -4.41 29.59 -0.09
C LYS A 170 -5.61 28.77 0.40
N ARG A 171 -5.92 27.63 -0.24
CA ARG A 171 -7.00 26.73 0.23
C ARG A 171 -6.64 26.06 1.55
N LEU A 172 -5.38 25.64 1.72
CA LEU A 172 -4.89 25.05 2.97
C LEU A 172 -4.89 26.08 4.11
N GLU A 173 -4.49 27.32 3.85
CA GLU A 173 -4.55 28.40 4.85
C GLU A 173 -6.00 28.72 5.25
N ALA A 174 -6.92 28.78 4.27
CA ALA A 174 -8.34 28.99 4.55
C ALA A 174 -8.95 27.82 5.36
N ALA A 175 -8.61 26.58 5.03
CA ALA A 175 -9.04 25.40 5.77
C ALA A 175 -8.49 25.39 7.21
N ALA A 176 -7.23 25.79 7.40
CA ALA A 176 -6.63 25.90 8.73
C ALA A 176 -7.33 26.97 9.59
N LYS A 177 -7.67 28.14 9.02
CA LYS A 177 -8.43 29.19 9.72
C LYS A 177 -9.82 28.71 10.11
N GLN A 178 -10.52 28.02 9.21
CA GLN A 178 -11.84 27.44 9.50
C GLN A 178 -11.77 26.37 10.60
N ALA A 179 -10.76 25.50 10.58
CA ALA A 179 -10.57 24.50 11.63
C ALA A 179 -10.25 25.11 13.00
N GLU A 180 -9.48 26.22 13.04
CA GLU A 180 -9.21 26.94 14.28
C GLU A 180 -10.48 27.61 14.84
N GLU A 181 -11.29 28.23 13.98
CA GLU A 181 -12.53 28.88 14.37
C GLU A 181 -13.56 27.85 14.88
N GLU A 182 -13.68 26.70 14.21
CA GLU A 182 -14.54 25.60 14.67
C GLU A 182 -14.07 25.04 16.02
N ARG A 183 -12.75 24.92 16.25
CA ARG A 183 -12.21 24.48 17.54
C ARG A 183 -12.54 25.49 18.65
N LYS A 184 -12.40 26.79 18.38
CA LYS A 184 -12.78 27.85 19.34
C LYS A 184 -14.28 27.83 19.63
N ALA A 185 -15.13 27.59 18.62
CA ALA A 185 -16.58 27.48 18.81
C ALA A 185 -16.95 26.26 19.67
N LYS A 186 -16.34 25.09 19.42
CA LYS A 186 -16.54 23.88 20.22
C LYS A 186 -16.09 24.07 21.68
N GLU A 187 -14.92 24.66 21.90
CA GLU A 187 -14.43 24.93 23.26
C GLU A 187 -15.33 25.92 24.01
N ALA A 188 -15.84 26.96 23.34
CA ALA A 188 -16.78 27.90 23.93
C ALA A 188 -18.13 27.24 24.29
N GLN A 189 -18.62 26.32 23.45
CA GLN A 189 -19.84 25.58 23.71
C GLN A 189 -19.68 24.59 24.88
N GLU A 190 -18.53 23.94 24.98
CA GLU A 190 -18.20 23.02 26.08
C GLU A 190 -18.12 23.76 27.43
N LYS A 191 -17.47 24.93 27.46
CA LYS A 191 -17.45 25.80 28.66
C LYS A 191 -18.85 26.27 29.09
N LYS A 192 -19.72 26.64 28.13
CA LYS A 192 -21.12 26.98 28.43
C LYS A 192 -21.89 25.79 29.01
N LEU A 193 -21.70 24.59 28.46
CA LEU A 193 -22.34 23.38 28.95
C LEU A 193 -21.87 23.01 30.37
N GLU A 194 -20.58 23.16 30.66
CA GLU A 194 -20.02 22.92 31.99
C GLU A 194 -20.56 23.92 33.03
N GLN A 195 -20.66 25.21 32.67
CA GLN A 195 -21.27 26.23 33.54
C GLN A 195 -22.75 25.94 33.81
N GLN A 196 -23.52 25.51 32.80
CA GLN A 196 -24.91 25.12 32.99
C GLN A 196 -25.06 23.92 33.93
N LYS A 197 -24.20 22.89 33.77
CA LYS A 197 -24.21 21.72 34.68
C LYS A 197 -23.86 22.09 36.12
N LYS A 198 -22.90 23.00 36.33
CA LYS A 198 -22.55 23.51 37.67
C LYS A 198 -23.72 24.29 38.29
N ALA A 199 -24.34 25.18 37.52
CA ALA A 199 -25.50 25.95 37.98
C ALA A 199 -26.70 25.04 38.31
N GLU A 200 -26.97 24.00 37.51
CA GLU A 200 -28.04 23.04 37.78
C GLU A 200 -27.76 22.19 39.03
N ALA A 201 -26.50 21.75 39.22
CA ALA A 201 -26.10 21.00 40.40
C ALA A 201 -26.23 21.83 41.69
N GLU A 202 -25.87 23.11 41.63
CA GLU A 202 -26.00 24.04 42.76
C GLU A 202 -27.48 24.31 43.10
N LYS A 203 -28.34 24.46 42.07
CA LYS A 203 -29.78 24.60 42.25
C LYS A 203 -30.42 23.36 42.88
N LYS A 204 -30.03 22.16 42.44
CA LYS A 204 -30.46 20.88 43.03
C LYS A 204 -30.00 20.72 44.48
N LEU A 205 -28.80 21.21 44.82
CA LEU A 205 -28.29 21.18 46.20
C LEU A 205 -29.06 22.15 47.11
N GLN A 206 -29.44 23.33 46.61
CA GLN A 206 -30.30 24.26 47.32
C GLN A 206 -31.70 23.70 47.55
N GLU A 207 -32.35 23.12 46.53
CA GLU A 207 -33.67 22.48 46.68
C GLU A 207 -33.64 21.35 47.71
N GLN A 208 -32.59 20.51 47.72
CA GLN A 208 -32.46 19.47 48.75
C GLN A 208 -32.26 20.02 50.16
N LYS A 209 -31.58 21.16 50.31
CA LYS A 209 -31.43 21.83 51.61
C LYS A 209 -32.76 22.42 52.10
N GLU A 210 -33.51 23.09 51.22
CA GLU A 210 -34.85 23.60 51.56
C GLU A 210 -35.84 22.48 51.88
N LEU A 211 -35.81 21.36 51.16
CA LEU A 211 -36.67 20.21 51.45
C LEU A 211 -36.36 19.61 52.83
N LYS A 212 -35.06 19.48 53.17
CA LYS A 212 -34.63 19.00 54.49
C LYS A 212 -35.01 19.96 55.61
N GLU A 213 -34.93 21.26 55.39
CA GLU A 213 -35.35 22.25 56.39
C GLU A 213 -36.87 22.23 56.61
N LYS A 214 -37.65 22.12 55.53
CA LYS A 214 -39.12 21.95 55.63
C LYS A 214 -39.51 20.66 56.35
N GLN A 215 -38.86 19.54 56.05
CA GLN A 215 -39.13 18.26 56.74
C GLN A 215 -38.72 18.30 58.22
N ALA A 216 -37.65 19.02 58.58
CA ALA A 216 -37.26 19.21 59.97
C ALA A 216 -38.27 20.06 60.75
N LYS A 217 -38.79 21.13 60.13
CA LYS A 217 -39.87 21.96 60.73
C LYS A 217 -41.18 21.18 60.87
N GLU A 218 -41.57 20.37 59.89
CA GLU A 218 -42.81 19.57 59.95
C GLU A 218 -42.73 18.44 61.00
N LYS A 219 -41.57 17.77 61.13
CA LYS A 219 -41.37 16.77 62.19
C LYS A 219 -41.39 17.38 63.58
N ALA A 220 -40.80 18.56 63.77
CA ALA A 220 -40.83 19.27 65.05
C ALA A 220 -42.25 19.70 65.46
N GLU A 221 -43.09 20.10 64.49
CA GLU A 221 -44.49 20.47 64.77
C GLU A 221 -45.38 19.25 65.07
N LYS A 222 -45.15 18.11 64.42
CA LYS A 222 -45.88 16.85 64.69
C LYS A 222 -45.54 16.25 66.06
N GLU A 223 -44.27 16.25 66.46
CA GLU A 223 -43.88 15.78 67.80
C GLU A 223 -44.42 16.68 68.93
N ALA A 224 -44.54 17.99 68.69
CA ALA A 224 -45.14 18.91 69.66
C ALA A 224 -46.65 18.70 69.81
N LYS A 225 -47.37 18.40 68.72
CA LYS A 225 -48.80 18.06 68.77
C LYS A 225 -49.08 16.70 69.40
N GLU A 226 -48.24 15.68 69.15
CA GLU A 226 -48.46 14.34 69.70
C GLU A 226 -48.15 14.23 71.21
N LYS A 227 -47.19 15.01 71.72
CA LYS A 227 -46.94 15.12 73.17
C LYS A 227 -48.06 15.84 73.92
N ALA A 228 -48.68 16.85 73.31
CA ALA A 228 -49.81 17.56 73.89
C ALA A 228 -51.08 16.68 73.98
N GLU A 229 -51.30 15.76 73.04
CA GLU A 229 -52.48 14.88 73.05
C GLU A 229 -52.33 13.68 74.02
N LYS A 230 -51.10 13.16 74.21
CA LYS A 230 -50.85 12.05 75.16
C LYS A 230 -50.95 12.49 76.62
N GLU A 231 -50.54 13.71 76.96
CA GLU A 231 -50.63 14.21 78.33
C GLU A 231 -52.08 14.52 78.77
N ALA A 232 -52.97 14.82 77.81
CA ALA A 232 -54.39 15.03 78.07
C ALA A 232 -55.16 13.71 78.27
N LYS A 233 -54.78 12.62 77.57
CA LYS A 233 -55.42 11.30 77.73
C LYS A 233 -55.00 10.59 79.02
N GLU A 234 -53.77 10.77 79.51
CA GLU A 234 -53.29 10.05 80.71
C GLU A 234 -53.84 10.63 82.04
N LYS A 235 -54.21 11.92 82.07
CA LYS A 235 -54.88 12.51 83.24
C LYS A 235 -56.35 12.11 83.37
N ALA A 236 -57.04 11.78 82.27
CA ALA A 236 -58.44 11.35 82.31
C ALA A 236 -58.63 9.88 82.75
N GLU A 237 -57.66 9.00 82.49
CA GLU A 237 -57.81 7.56 82.81
C GLU A 237 -57.43 7.21 84.28
N LYS A 238 -56.60 8.04 84.93
CA LYS A 238 -56.16 7.81 86.33
C LYS A 238 -57.20 8.19 87.39
N GLU A 239 -58.19 9.04 87.07
CA GLU A 239 -59.24 9.40 88.03
C GLU A 239 -60.43 8.42 88.05
N ALA A 240 -60.64 7.65 86.97
CA ALA A 240 -61.73 6.67 86.86
C ALA A 240 -61.39 5.31 87.51
N LYS A 241 -60.12 4.88 87.51
CA LYS A 241 -59.72 3.56 88.07
C LYS A 241 -59.59 3.53 89.60
N ALA A 242 -59.51 4.67 90.29
CA ALA A 242 -59.35 4.72 91.75
C ALA A 242 -60.64 4.50 92.56
N LYS A 243 -61.83 4.57 91.93
CA LYS A 243 -63.13 4.37 92.62
C LYS A 243 -63.71 2.95 92.51
N ALA A 244 -63.21 2.10 91.61
CA ALA A 244 -63.79 0.78 91.34
C ALA A 244 -63.09 -0.41 92.06
N GLU A 245 -61.89 -0.22 92.61
CA GLU A 245 -61.09 -1.33 93.17
C GLU A 245 -61.35 -1.61 94.68
N LYS A 246 -62.20 -0.82 95.34
CA LYS A 246 -62.44 -0.94 96.80
C LYS A 246 -63.64 -1.80 97.21
N GLU A 247 -64.50 -2.24 96.29
CA GLU A 247 -65.74 -2.99 96.64
C GLU A 247 -65.73 -4.48 96.25
N ALA A 248 -64.72 -4.96 95.50
CA ALA A 248 -64.74 -6.32 94.94
C ALA A 248 -63.87 -7.36 95.69
N LYS A 249 -63.17 -6.98 96.76
CA LYS A 249 -62.19 -7.86 97.46
C LYS A 249 -62.74 -8.65 98.66
N GLU A 250 -64.03 -8.57 99.00
CA GLU A 250 -64.57 -9.19 100.24
C GLU A 250 -65.55 -10.36 100.04
N LYS A 251 -65.81 -10.83 98.81
CA LYS A 251 -66.80 -11.92 98.59
C LYS A 251 -66.29 -13.22 97.94
N ALA A 252 -64.99 -13.34 97.64
CA ALA A 252 -64.48 -14.44 96.82
C ALA A 252 -63.53 -15.42 97.54
N GLU A 253 -63.48 -15.44 98.88
CA GLU A 253 -62.55 -16.32 99.63
C GLU A 253 -63.20 -17.56 100.26
N LYS A 254 -64.49 -17.85 100.00
CA LYS A 254 -65.23 -18.96 100.66
C LYS A 254 -65.66 -20.14 99.78
N GLU A 255 -65.29 -20.20 98.51
CA GLU A 255 -65.76 -21.28 97.61
C GLU A 255 -64.62 -22.15 97.01
N ALA A 256 -63.42 -22.10 97.60
CA ALA A 256 -62.22 -22.80 97.11
C ALA A 256 -61.84 -24.07 97.91
N LYS A 257 -62.75 -24.66 98.68
CA LYS A 257 -62.55 -25.95 99.36
C LYS A 257 -63.77 -26.85 99.22
N ALA A 258 -63.94 -27.54 98.09
CA ALA A 258 -64.94 -28.62 98.05
C ALA A 258 -64.83 -29.71 96.98
N LYS A 259 -64.09 -29.59 95.86
CA LYS A 259 -64.10 -30.66 94.84
C LYS A 259 -62.75 -30.90 94.19
N ALA A 260 -61.80 -31.30 95.03
CA ALA A 260 -60.59 -32.01 94.66
C ALA A 260 -60.76 -33.47 95.08
N GLU A 261 -61.48 -34.27 94.28
CA GLU A 261 -61.53 -35.74 94.36
C GLU A 261 -62.36 -36.27 93.17
N LYS A 262 -61.95 -37.43 92.62
CA LYS A 262 -62.23 -37.98 91.27
C LYS A 262 -61.25 -37.50 90.21
N GLU A 263 -60.01 -38.01 90.14
CA GLU A 263 -59.58 -39.42 90.22
C GLU A 263 -60.20 -40.30 89.12
N ALA A 264 -59.31 -41.01 88.41
CA ALA A 264 -59.56 -42.17 87.55
C ALA A 264 -60.48 -41.92 86.34
N LYS A 265 -59.97 -41.80 85.12
CA LYS A 265 -59.24 -42.77 84.29
C LYS A 265 -58.72 -41.95 83.10
N GLU A 266 -57.57 -42.16 82.48
CA GLU A 266 -57.11 -43.41 81.92
C GLU A 266 -55.66 -43.20 81.49
N LYS A 267 -54.74 -43.52 82.38
CA LYS A 267 -53.37 -43.89 82.00
C LYS A 267 -53.39 -45.40 81.81
N ALA A 268 -53.35 -45.84 80.55
CA ALA A 268 -52.94 -47.18 80.15
C ALA A 268 -52.33 -47.00 78.76
N GLU A 269 -51.02 -46.83 78.70
CA GLU A 269 -50.06 -47.92 78.52
C GLU A 269 -49.76 -48.17 77.02
N LYS A 270 -48.46 -48.11 76.72
CA LYS A 270 -47.81 -48.95 75.70
C LYS A 270 -48.12 -48.62 74.24
N GLU A 271 -47.49 -47.56 73.75
CA GLU A 271 -47.03 -47.54 72.36
C GLU A 271 -45.49 -47.51 72.34
N ALA A 272 -44.96 -48.61 72.88
CA ALA A 272 -43.56 -48.95 72.76
C ALA A 272 -43.40 -49.91 71.58
N LYS A 273 -42.49 -49.51 70.69
CA LYS A 273 -41.60 -50.38 69.93
C LYS A 273 -42.21 -51.16 68.76
N ALA A 274 -41.89 -50.59 67.60
CA ALA A 274 -40.96 -51.19 66.64
C ALA A 274 -41.50 -52.28 65.71
N LYS A 275 -41.42 -51.98 64.40
CA LYS A 275 -40.60 -52.67 63.39
C LYS A 275 -41.11 -52.15 62.03
N ALA A 276 -40.36 -51.30 61.32
CA ALA A 276 -39.17 -51.61 60.53
C ALA A 276 -39.45 -52.60 59.38
N ALA A 277 -39.18 -52.11 58.15
CA ALA A 277 -39.10 -52.83 56.88
C ALA A 277 -40.44 -53.32 56.31
N ALA A 278 -40.77 -53.18 55.03
CA ALA A 278 -40.03 -52.73 53.85
C ALA A 278 -41.02 -52.63 52.67
N GLU A 279 -40.55 -51.99 51.59
CA GLU A 279 -40.91 -52.30 50.19
C GLU A 279 -42.34 -51.94 49.72
N ALA A 280 -42.61 -51.46 48.51
CA ALA A 280 -41.81 -51.39 47.28
C ALA A 280 -42.60 -50.63 46.17
N LYS A 281 -41.85 -50.20 45.14
CA LYS A 281 -42.20 -50.18 43.69
C LYS A 281 -43.23 -49.13 43.19
N ALA A 282 -42.82 -48.22 42.31
CA ALA A 282 -42.84 -48.30 40.82
C ALA A 282 -44.16 -47.71 40.25
N ALA A 283 -44.31 -47.07 39.08
CA ALA A 283 -43.48 -46.52 38.01
C ALA A 283 -44.45 -45.73 37.08
N GLN A 284 -43.91 -44.87 36.20
CA GLN A 284 -44.55 -44.31 34.97
C GLN A 284 -45.76 -43.37 35.13
N ALA A 285 -46.08 -42.40 34.27
CA ALA A 285 -45.42 -41.68 33.18
C ALA A 285 -46.42 -40.58 32.70
N LYS A 286 -45.90 -39.59 31.95
CA LYS A 286 -46.58 -38.72 30.96
C LYS A 286 -47.15 -37.35 31.41
N ASN A 287 -46.30 -36.35 31.17
CA ASN A 287 -46.48 -35.21 30.25
C ASN A 287 -47.64 -34.20 30.42
N ASN A 288 -47.19 -32.97 30.67
CA ASN A 288 -47.60 -31.69 30.08
C ASN A 288 -49.04 -31.19 30.30
N LYS A 289 -49.17 -30.19 31.16
CA LYS A 289 -49.59 -28.80 30.81
C LYS A 289 -49.42 -27.93 32.06
N ALA A 290 -48.29 -27.26 32.20
CA ALA A 290 -48.13 -25.84 31.85
C ALA A 290 -49.09 -24.91 32.59
N LEU A 291 -48.48 -24.02 33.39
CA LEU A 291 -49.00 -22.74 33.91
C LEU A 291 -49.77 -22.79 35.24
N ASP A 292 -49.02 -22.91 36.32
CA ASP A 292 -49.10 -21.97 37.44
C ASP A 292 -47.66 -21.68 37.90
N ASP A 293 -46.94 -21.02 37.00
CA ASP A 293 -45.82 -20.17 37.37
C ASP A 293 -46.42 -18.99 38.12
N PHE A 294 -46.25 -18.91 39.45
CA PHE A 294 -46.27 -17.57 40.03
C PHE A 294 -45.62 -17.35 41.40
N LEU A 295 -45.68 -18.22 42.41
CA LEU A 295 -45.36 -17.75 43.78
C LEU A 295 -44.64 -18.76 44.66
N ASP A 296 -43.32 -18.86 44.49
CA ASP A 296 -42.34 -18.52 45.54
C ASP A 296 -40.99 -19.18 45.24
N GLY A 297 -39.94 -18.36 45.12
CA GLY A 297 -38.55 -18.85 45.14
C GLY A 297 -37.76 -18.81 43.83
N GLY A 298 -37.96 -17.77 43.01
CA GLY A 298 -36.96 -17.35 42.03
C GLY A 298 -35.81 -16.60 42.72
N ASP A 299 -34.76 -17.31 43.11
CA ASP A 299 -33.41 -16.76 43.23
C ASP A 299 -32.57 -17.26 42.05
N ILE A 300 -31.71 -16.39 41.53
CA ILE A 300 -30.83 -16.53 40.36
C ILE A 300 -31.43 -16.05 39.01
N GLY A 301 -31.31 -14.74 38.79
CA GLY A 301 -30.36 -14.22 37.81
C GLY A 301 -30.85 -13.98 36.37
N GLY A 302 -30.76 -12.73 35.90
CA GLY A 302 -30.94 -12.42 34.48
C GLY A 302 -30.44 -11.04 34.05
N GLY A 303 -29.38 -11.03 33.24
CA GLY A 303 -28.85 -9.87 32.50
C GLY A 303 -27.37 -10.03 32.15
N SER A 304 -26.94 -11.11 31.48
CA SER A 304 -26.91 -11.32 30.01
C SER A 304 -25.74 -10.64 29.29
N SER A 305 -24.80 -11.44 28.77
CA SER A 305 -24.54 -11.55 27.31
C SER A 305 -23.22 -12.24 26.94
N LYS A 306 -23.36 -13.38 26.25
CA LYS A 306 -22.77 -13.67 24.92
C LYS A 306 -21.29 -14.11 24.81
N GLY A 307 -21.11 -15.43 24.71
CA GLY A 307 -20.50 -16.05 23.52
C GLY A 307 -19.10 -16.67 23.62
N GLY A 308 -19.06 -18.01 23.67
CA GLY A 308 -18.05 -18.85 22.99
C GLY A 308 -16.69 -19.08 23.66
N ASN A 309 -16.38 -20.31 24.07
CA ASN A 309 -15.54 -21.24 23.28
C ASN A 309 -15.42 -22.59 24.01
N LYS A 310 -15.69 -23.70 23.31
CA LYS A 310 -15.50 -25.09 23.76
C LYS A 310 -14.16 -25.62 23.25
N ASN A 311 -13.55 -26.48 24.08
CA ASN A 311 -12.45 -27.39 23.77
C ASN A 311 -11.11 -26.68 23.46
N SER A 312 -9.92 -27.18 23.76
CA SER A 312 -9.47 -28.55 24.02
C SER A 312 -8.11 -28.49 24.73
N SER A 313 -7.80 -29.50 25.53
CA SER A 313 -6.44 -29.87 25.97
C SER A 313 -5.41 -29.72 24.85
N GLY A 314 -4.40 -28.87 25.07
CA GLY A 314 -3.19 -28.75 24.25
C GLY A 314 -2.14 -29.76 24.73
N SER A 315 -2.28 -30.97 24.22
CA SER A 315 -1.25 -32.02 24.21
C SER A 315 -0.03 -31.59 23.38
N GLN A 316 1.13 -32.15 23.75
CA GLN A 316 2.37 -32.14 22.99
C GLN A 316 2.14 -32.33 21.48
N GLY A 317 2.78 -31.48 20.67
CA GLY A 317 2.85 -31.61 19.23
C GLY A 317 4.28 -31.90 18.78
N SER A 318 4.61 -33.19 18.69
CA SER A 318 5.56 -33.70 17.71
C SER A 318 4.77 -33.99 16.44
N GLY A 319 5.24 -33.53 15.27
CA GLY A 319 4.53 -33.74 14.00
C GLY A 319 5.23 -33.06 12.83
N GLY A 320 5.97 -33.84 12.07
CA GLY A 320 6.91 -33.39 11.05
C GLY A 320 6.33 -32.71 9.81
N THR A 321 7.22 -31.98 9.15
CA THR A 321 7.24 -31.86 7.69
C THR A 321 8.68 -32.03 7.20
N SER A 322 9.24 -33.23 7.40
CA SER A 322 10.30 -33.72 6.51
C SER A 322 9.62 -34.34 5.30
N GLY A 323 9.08 -33.48 4.44
CA GLY A 323 8.60 -33.85 3.11
C GLY A 323 9.74 -33.63 2.13
N LEU A 324 10.40 -34.71 1.73
CA LEU A 324 11.26 -34.74 0.55
C LEU A 324 10.41 -34.33 -0.67
N GLY A 325 10.85 -33.27 -1.37
CA GLY A 325 10.24 -32.84 -2.63
C GLY A 325 10.78 -31.48 -3.10
N GLN A 326 11.85 -31.50 -3.88
CA GLN A 326 12.41 -30.40 -4.67
C GLN A 326 12.93 -29.14 -3.91
N GLY A 327 14.20 -29.21 -3.51
CA GLY A 327 15.01 -28.12 -2.93
C GLY A 327 15.36 -26.98 -3.90
N ALA A 328 14.35 -26.29 -4.44
CA ALA A 328 14.53 -25.01 -5.13
C ALA A 328 13.34 -24.05 -4.93
N ASN A 329 12.14 -24.56 -4.59
CA ASN A 329 10.90 -23.76 -4.55
C ASN A 329 10.38 -23.43 -3.14
N VAL A 330 10.91 -24.10 -2.09
CA VAL A 330 10.47 -23.87 -0.70
C VAL A 330 10.95 -22.52 -0.19
N ASP A 331 12.20 -22.14 -0.49
CA ASP A 331 12.77 -20.85 -0.09
C ASP A 331 12.13 -19.67 -0.83
N GLY A 332 11.71 -19.90 -2.08
CA GLY A 332 11.05 -18.89 -2.90
C GLY A 332 9.71 -18.46 -2.29
N ASN A 333 8.82 -19.40 -1.99
CA ASN A 333 7.51 -19.07 -1.41
C ASN A 333 7.68 -18.39 -0.03
N ALA A 334 8.59 -18.88 0.81
CA ALA A 334 8.89 -18.26 2.10
C ALA A 334 9.41 -16.81 1.96
N TYR A 335 10.26 -16.56 0.98
CA TYR A 335 10.80 -15.23 0.69
C TYR A 335 9.71 -14.27 0.19
N GLY A 336 8.86 -14.70 -0.75
CA GLY A 336 7.72 -13.91 -1.23
C GLY A 336 6.76 -13.51 -0.09
N GLN A 337 6.46 -14.44 0.81
CA GLN A 337 5.63 -14.13 1.99
C GLN A 337 6.30 -13.14 2.94
N ARG A 338 7.63 -13.21 3.08
CA ARG A 338 8.38 -12.26 3.92
C ARG A 338 8.34 -10.84 3.35
N ILE A 339 8.48 -10.70 2.03
CA ILE A 339 8.31 -9.42 1.31
C ILE A 339 6.89 -8.89 1.52
N LYS A 340 5.88 -9.73 1.24
CA LYS A 340 4.47 -9.37 1.37
C LYS A 340 4.14 -8.89 2.78
N LYS A 341 4.55 -9.64 3.81
CA LYS A 341 4.32 -9.28 5.22
C LYS A 341 4.96 -7.95 5.62
N LEU A 342 6.20 -7.69 5.17
CA LEU A 342 6.89 -6.45 5.48
C LEU A 342 6.19 -5.24 4.87
N ILE A 343 5.85 -5.31 3.59
CA ILE A 343 5.20 -4.19 2.90
C ILE A 343 3.76 -4.01 3.42
N GLN A 344 3.03 -5.11 3.65
CA GLN A 344 1.70 -5.05 4.24
C GLN A 344 1.70 -4.48 5.66
N SER A 345 2.76 -4.66 6.45
CA SER A 345 2.86 -4.04 7.78
C SER A 345 2.90 -2.51 7.74
N LYS A 346 3.38 -1.94 6.63
CA LYS A 346 3.43 -0.49 6.39
C LYS A 346 2.21 0.02 5.63
N TYR A 347 1.40 -0.89 5.09
CA TYR A 347 0.18 -0.56 4.36
C TYR A 347 -0.91 -0.09 5.32
N ARG A 348 -1.32 1.18 5.17
CA ARG A 348 -2.40 1.78 5.96
C ARG A 348 -3.72 1.40 5.31
N VAL A 349 -4.41 0.43 5.90
CA VAL A 349 -5.75 0.00 5.47
C VAL A 349 -6.81 0.98 5.98
N ASP A 350 -7.68 1.42 5.09
CA ASP A 350 -8.82 2.29 5.37
C ASP A 350 -10.13 1.55 5.01
N PRO A 351 -11.25 1.74 5.76
CA PRO A 351 -12.54 1.13 5.42
C PRO A 351 -13.03 1.42 4.00
N SER A 352 -12.64 2.55 3.41
CA SER A 352 -12.95 2.91 2.02
C SER A 352 -12.33 1.97 0.97
N PHE A 353 -11.41 1.10 1.38
CA PHE A 353 -10.77 0.10 0.51
C PHE A 353 -11.57 -1.20 0.39
N ALA A 354 -12.71 -1.32 1.07
CA ALA A 354 -13.58 -2.48 0.98
C ALA A 354 -14.01 -2.75 -0.48
N GLY A 355 -13.80 -3.99 -0.94
CA GLY A 355 -14.13 -4.41 -2.31
C GLY A 355 -13.20 -3.86 -3.39
N LYS A 356 -12.13 -3.14 -3.03
CA LYS A 356 -11.16 -2.58 -3.96
C LYS A 356 -9.82 -3.32 -3.85
N GLN A 357 -9.10 -3.36 -4.96
CA GLN A 357 -7.79 -3.99 -5.05
C GLN A 357 -6.82 -3.16 -5.90
N CYS A 358 -5.52 -3.34 -5.65
CA CYS A 358 -4.44 -2.81 -6.46
C CYS A 358 -3.30 -3.81 -6.59
N ASP A 359 -2.84 -3.98 -7.83
CA ASP A 359 -1.68 -4.78 -8.17
C ASP A 359 -0.50 -3.88 -8.52
N VAL A 360 0.58 -4.01 -7.75
CA VAL A 360 1.81 -3.22 -7.93
C VAL A 360 2.99 -4.16 -8.16
N LYS A 361 3.67 -4.00 -9.29
CA LYS A 361 4.94 -4.67 -9.59
C LYS A 361 6.08 -3.87 -8.96
N ILE A 362 6.90 -4.50 -8.14
CA ILE A 362 8.10 -3.88 -7.56
C ILE A 362 9.34 -4.48 -8.18
N PHE A 363 10.43 -3.73 -8.27
CA PHE A 363 11.72 -4.18 -8.77
C PHE A 363 12.73 -4.23 -7.62
N LEU A 364 13.39 -5.36 -7.45
CA LEU A 364 14.31 -5.62 -6.34
C LEU A 364 15.75 -5.80 -6.85
N SER A 365 16.69 -5.15 -6.17
CA SER A 365 18.13 -5.43 -6.27
C SER A 365 18.50 -6.69 -5.49
N ARG A 366 19.69 -7.26 -5.79
CA ARG A 366 20.20 -8.49 -5.13
C ARG A 366 20.29 -8.35 -3.60
N ASP A 367 20.53 -7.14 -3.12
CA ASP A 367 20.62 -6.79 -1.70
C ASP A 367 19.25 -6.57 -1.02
N GLY A 368 18.15 -6.73 -1.76
CA GLY A 368 16.79 -6.50 -1.30
C GLY A 368 16.34 -5.03 -1.34
N THR A 369 17.12 -4.12 -1.93
CA THR A 369 16.67 -2.72 -2.11
C THR A 369 15.60 -2.64 -3.20
N ILE A 370 14.53 -1.89 -2.94
CA ILE A 370 13.47 -1.63 -3.92
C ILE A 370 13.96 -0.51 -4.84
N THR A 371 14.21 -0.81 -6.11
CA THR A 371 14.76 0.15 -7.09
C THR A 371 13.68 0.93 -7.81
N ASN A 372 12.57 0.27 -8.12
CA ASN A 372 11.45 0.87 -8.84
C ASN A 372 10.13 0.17 -8.49
N TYR A 373 9.02 0.80 -8.82
CA TYR A 373 7.68 0.21 -8.75
C TYR A 373 6.84 0.66 -9.93
N GLN A 374 5.87 -0.17 -10.32
CA GLN A 374 4.93 0.09 -11.39
C GLN A 374 3.54 -0.36 -10.94
N VAL A 375 2.59 0.56 -10.93
CA VAL A 375 1.18 0.24 -10.70
C VAL A 375 0.65 -0.42 -11.97
N VAL A 376 0.17 -1.65 -11.86
CA VAL A 376 -0.34 -2.44 -13.01
C VAL A 376 -1.80 -2.12 -13.24
N SER A 377 -2.62 -2.29 -12.20
CA SER A 377 -4.06 -2.05 -12.26
C SER A 377 -4.64 -1.93 -10.84
N GLY A 378 -5.76 -1.22 -10.70
CA GLY A 378 -6.45 -1.10 -9.41
C GLY A 378 -7.15 0.24 -9.19
N ASP A 379 -7.81 0.35 -8.05
CA ASP A 379 -8.39 1.62 -7.60
C ASP A 379 -7.30 2.59 -7.12
N LYS A 380 -7.42 3.85 -7.52
CA LYS A 380 -6.40 4.88 -7.25
C LYS A 380 -6.10 5.04 -5.75
N ALA A 381 -7.11 5.01 -4.88
CA ALA A 381 -6.89 5.23 -3.45
C ALA A 381 -6.11 4.07 -2.81
N VAL A 382 -6.41 2.84 -3.21
CA VAL A 382 -5.70 1.62 -2.78
C VAL A 382 -4.27 1.62 -3.33
N CYS A 383 -4.09 2.00 -4.60
CA CYS A 383 -2.78 2.08 -5.23
C CYS A 383 -1.89 3.16 -4.62
N ASP A 384 -2.42 4.35 -4.32
CA ASP A 384 -1.66 5.43 -3.68
C ASP A 384 -1.19 5.01 -2.28
N ALA A 385 -2.03 4.32 -1.51
CA ALA A 385 -1.67 3.76 -0.22
C ALA A 385 -0.63 2.62 -0.34
N ALA A 386 -0.74 1.79 -1.38
CA ALA A 386 0.20 0.70 -1.65
C ALA A 386 1.59 1.24 -2.02
N VAL A 387 1.65 2.23 -2.92
CA VAL A 387 2.87 2.93 -3.31
C VAL A 387 3.52 3.58 -2.08
N SER A 388 2.73 4.24 -1.24
CA SER A 388 3.22 4.84 0.01
C SER A 388 3.87 3.79 0.94
N ALA A 389 3.28 2.60 1.04
CA ALA A 389 3.84 1.50 1.84
C ALA A 389 5.14 0.94 1.26
N ILE A 390 5.24 0.82 -0.06
CA ILE A 390 6.44 0.37 -0.78
C ILE A 390 7.59 1.36 -0.57
N VAL A 391 7.32 2.66 -0.78
CA VAL A 391 8.30 3.74 -0.58
C VAL A 391 8.73 3.84 0.89
N ALA A 392 7.81 3.62 1.83
CA ALA A 392 8.12 3.59 3.27
C ALA A 392 8.92 2.35 3.70
N THR A 393 8.88 1.27 2.93
CA THR A 393 9.65 0.05 3.22
C THR A 393 11.11 0.22 2.79
N ARG A 394 11.35 0.81 1.60
CA ARG A 394 12.68 1.02 0.95
C ARG A 394 13.50 -0.25 0.68
N LYS A 395 13.59 -1.15 1.64
CA LYS A 395 14.43 -2.35 1.62
C LYS A 395 13.72 -3.54 2.24
N VAL A 396 13.80 -4.67 1.56
CA VAL A 396 13.37 -6.00 2.02
C VAL A 396 14.59 -6.87 2.34
N PRO A 397 14.44 -8.00 3.05
CA PRO A 397 15.53 -8.94 3.29
C PRO A 397 16.17 -9.35 1.96
N PRO A 398 17.50 -9.53 1.91
CA PRO A 398 18.15 -10.02 0.70
C PRO A 398 17.68 -11.44 0.38
N ALA A 399 17.62 -11.76 -0.92
CA ALA A 399 17.20 -13.08 -1.38
C ALA A 399 18.23 -14.17 -0.98
N PRO A 400 17.79 -15.31 -0.42
CA PRO A 400 18.68 -16.33 0.14
C PRO A 400 19.58 -17.03 -0.90
N SER A 401 19.17 -17.05 -2.17
CA SER A 401 19.93 -17.65 -3.28
C SER A 401 19.70 -16.89 -4.60
N ASP A 402 20.56 -17.09 -5.59
CA ASP A 402 20.41 -16.45 -6.93
C ASP A 402 19.14 -16.94 -7.64
N ALA A 403 18.77 -18.20 -7.45
CA ALA A 403 17.54 -18.77 -8.00
C ALA A 403 16.30 -18.05 -7.46
N VAL A 404 16.24 -17.84 -6.15
CA VAL A 404 15.14 -17.09 -5.51
C VAL A 404 15.14 -15.63 -5.96
N TYR A 405 16.31 -15.02 -6.12
CA TYR A 405 16.41 -13.66 -6.65
C TYR A 405 15.85 -13.56 -8.08
N ASN A 406 16.23 -14.45 -8.98
CA ASN A 406 15.75 -14.42 -10.36
C ASN A 406 14.22 -14.59 -10.46
N MET A 407 13.63 -15.36 -9.53
CA MET A 407 12.18 -15.54 -9.43
C MET A 407 11.45 -14.31 -8.85
N PHE A 408 12.08 -13.62 -7.89
CA PHE A 408 11.54 -12.45 -7.19
C PHE A 408 12.25 -11.14 -7.52
N LYS A 409 12.87 -11.02 -8.70
CA LYS A 409 13.49 -9.76 -9.14
C LYS A 409 12.46 -8.68 -9.41
N SER A 410 11.27 -9.08 -9.85
CA SER A 410 10.16 -8.19 -10.18
C SER A 410 8.78 -8.75 -9.77
N PRO A 411 8.52 -9.00 -8.48
CA PRO A 411 7.27 -9.60 -8.04
C PRO A 411 6.11 -8.61 -8.12
N THR A 412 4.93 -9.13 -8.43
CA THR A 412 3.68 -8.38 -8.34
C THR A 412 3.04 -8.63 -6.98
N LEU A 413 2.65 -7.55 -6.30
CA LEU A 413 2.02 -7.60 -4.98
C LEU A 413 0.56 -7.15 -5.08
N ASP A 414 -0.33 -7.97 -4.54
CA ASP A 414 -1.75 -7.68 -4.38
C ASP A 414 -2.03 -6.93 -3.07
N PHE A 415 -2.69 -5.79 -3.18
CA PHE A 415 -3.19 -5.01 -2.05
C PHE A 415 -4.72 -4.99 -2.08
N SER A 416 -5.35 -5.60 -1.09
CA SER A 416 -6.80 -5.61 -0.94
C SER A 416 -7.18 -5.62 0.53
N LEU A 417 -8.35 -5.05 0.85
CA LEU A 417 -8.96 -5.17 2.18
C LEU A 417 -9.93 -6.34 2.17
N LYS A 418 -9.56 -7.44 2.85
CA LYS A 418 -10.49 -8.55 3.11
C LYS A 418 -11.41 -8.16 4.25
N VAL A 419 -12.61 -7.70 3.91
CA VAL A 419 -13.70 -7.58 4.88
C VAL A 419 -14.14 -9.00 5.24
N LYS A 420 -13.98 -9.39 6.51
CA LYS A 420 -14.41 -10.69 7.02
C LYS A 420 -15.86 -10.68 7.44
#